data_AF-A0A6A6S1F8-F1
#
_entry.id   AF-A0A6A6S1F8-F1
#
_cell.length_a   1.000
_cell.length_b   1.000
_cell.length_c   1.000
_cell.angle_alpha   90.00
_cell.angle_beta   90.00
_cell.angle_gamma   90.00
#
_symmetry.space_group_name_H-M   'P 1'
#
loop_
_entity.id
_entity.type
_entity.pdbx_description
1 polymer ?
#
loop_
_entity_poly.entity_id
_entity_poly.type
_entity_poly.pdbx_seq_one_letter_code
_entity_poly.pdbx_strand_id
1 'polypeptide(L)'
;MSTVTCTATTVKSTMSAVAVDPFGDIFSVHTPMYYERNNGQDSKYTDYVVNHNVKFPDNVPVPFLDKLESMPSLSNDSISSSPSTAPTTPEPELPIEWTDDDLNRLLSILYSSEMLHGDLTISPPLTTLPTTPLNTPLKLDLYLRIPATPATQASYSPDLPIGTGRPINKILFASSLPSKDPTTLRRSLAAALLRSSETVEWIVTHYSLLSTLFTLSVSQLAGIKQGIEGMSRVCDREWAERLEQLRRCDDEGGRVERFEVGFELYLLDAGWCELGPWVNCVDAAMKLDAEARLQWAESYEGAGVWLLRAVNECEAR
;
A
#
# COMPACT_ATOMS: atom_id res chain seq x y z
N MET A 1 -29.59 -54.53 -38.89
CA MET A 1 -28.51 -53.63 -39.33
C MET A 1 -28.70 -52.32 -38.60
N SER A 2 -27.90 -52.10 -37.56
CA SER A 2 -27.93 -50.89 -36.74
C SER A 2 -26.48 -50.48 -36.52
N THR A 3 -26.07 -49.43 -37.20
CA THR A 3 -24.76 -48.78 -37.09
C THR A 3 -24.70 -48.00 -35.77
N VAL A 4 -23.72 -48.34 -34.93
CA VAL A 4 -23.36 -47.56 -33.74
C VAL A 4 -22.22 -46.62 -34.15
N THR A 5 -22.50 -45.32 -34.10
CA THR A 5 -21.55 -44.26 -34.39
C THR A 5 -20.85 -43.85 -33.09
N CYS A 6 -19.54 -44.05 -32.99
CA CYS A 6 -18.73 -43.49 -31.90
C CYS A 6 -18.52 -41.99 -32.15
N THR A 7 -19.00 -41.15 -31.24
CA THR A 7 -18.67 -39.73 -31.18
C THR A 7 -17.42 -39.52 -30.33
N ALA A 8 -16.39 -38.93 -30.94
CA ALA A 8 -15.19 -38.48 -30.23
C ALA A 8 -15.56 -37.31 -29.31
N THR A 9 -15.32 -37.47 -28.00
CA THR A 9 -15.48 -36.41 -27.01
C THR A 9 -14.16 -35.66 -26.92
N THR A 10 -14.09 -34.48 -27.54
CA THR A 10 -12.96 -33.55 -27.37
C THR A 10 -13.08 -32.88 -26.01
N VAL A 11 -12.23 -33.24 -25.07
CA VAL A 11 -12.05 -32.53 -23.80
C VAL A 11 -11.37 -31.19 -24.10
N LYS A 12 -12.14 -30.10 -24.08
CA LYS A 12 -11.58 -28.75 -23.98
C LYS A 12 -11.16 -28.53 -22.53
N SER A 13 -9.87 -28.61 -22.25
CA SER A 13 -9.28 -27.99 -21.06
C SER A 13 -9.37 -26.48 -21.21
N THR A 14 -10.42 -25.87 -20.66
CA THR A 14 -10.38 -24.46 -20.30
C THR A 14 -9.65 -24.34 -18.98
N MET A 15 -8.34 -24.04 -19.02
CA MET A 15 -7.71 -23.38 -17.88
C MET A 15 -8.32 -21.99 -17.78
N SER A 16 -9.30 -21.83 -16.88
CA SER A 16 -9.65 -20.53 -16.36
C SER A 16 -8.49 -20.11 -15.47
N ALA A 17 -7.62 -19.24 -15.99
CA ALA A 17 -6.77 -18.43 -15.15
C ALA A 17 -7.72 -17.51 -14.39
N VAL A 18 -8.03 -17.87 -13.15
CA VAL A 18 -8.60 -16.92 -12.20
C VAL A 18 -7.46 -15.93 -11.93
N ALA A 19 -7.50 -14.79 -12.61
CA ALA A 19 -6.75 -13.62 -12.17
C ALA A 19 -7.39 -13.18 -10.85
N VAL A 20 -6.93 -13.79 -9.75
CA VAL A 20 -7.15 -13.24 -8.42
C VAL A 20 -6.17 -12.08 -8.34
N ASP A 21 -6.70 -10.87 -8.49
CA ASP A 21 -5.99 -9.67 -8.10
C ASP A 21 -6.00 -9.62 -6.56
N PRO A 22 -4.88 -9.84 -5.87
CA PRO A 22 -4.84 -9.80 -4.41
C PRO A 22 -4.91 -8.36 -3.86
N PHE A 23 -4.98 -7.34 -4.73
CA PHE A 23 -4.98 -5.92 -4.38
C PHE A 23 -6.30 -5.19 -4.73
N GLY A 24 -7.25 -5.87 -5.37
CA GLY A 24 -8.44 -5.25 -5.97
C GLY A 24 -9.46 -4.64 -5.00
N ASP A 25 -9.50 -5.07 -3.73
CA ASP A 25 -10.62 -4.74 -2.83
C ASP A 25 -10.31 -3.73 -1.71
N ILE A 26 -9.12 -3.12 -1.61
CA ILE A 26 -8.66 -2.54 -0.32
C ILE A 26 -8.22 -1.06 -0.32
N PHE A 27 -8.58 -0.23 -1.30
CA PHE A 27 -8.24 1.20 -1.18
C PHE A 27 -9.44 2.10 -1.50
N SER A 28 -10.32 2.24 -0.51
CA SER A 28 -11.15 3.43 -0.37
C SER A 28 -10.32 4.49 0.36
N VAL A 29 -9.73 5.42 -0.39
CA VAL A 29 -9.19 6.74 0.04
C VAL A 29 -9.10 6.92 1.56
N HIS A 30 -7.94 6.59 2.16
CA HIS A 30 -7.66 6.90 3.55
C HIS A 30 -6.64 8.03 3.70
N THR A 31 -7.18 9.25 3.79
CA THR A 31 -6.78 10.11 4.93
C THR A 31 -7.09 9.30 6.20
N PRO A 32 -6.30 9.37 7.28
CA PRO A 32 -6.60 8.66 8.53
C PRO A 32 -7.95 9.16 9.06
N MET A 33 -9.01 8.47 8.65
CA MET A 33 -10.35 8.65 9.18
C MET A 33 -10.35 7.78 10.42
N TYR A 34 -10.18 8.45 11.56
CA TYR A 34 -10.51 7.89 12.87
C TYR A 34 -11.95 7.36 12.81
N TYR A 35 -12.10 6.06 12.60
CA TYR A 35 -13.37 5.40 12.86
C TYR A 35 -13.41 5.08 14.35
N GLU A 36 -13.98 6.01 15.12
CA GLU A 36 -14.49 5.66 16.44
C GLU A 36 -15.55 4.57 16.26
N ARG A 37 -15.31 3.43 16.88
CA ARG A 37 -16.31 2.39 17.05
C ARG A 37 -17.48 3.02 17.81
N ASN A 38 -18.58 3.24 17.11
CA ASN A 38 -19.80 3.79 17.70
C ASN A 38 -20.44 2.72 18.61
N ASN A 39 -19.87 2.55 19.80
CA ASN A 39 -20.39 1.69 20.85
C ASN A 39 -21.56 2.41 21.53
N GLY A 40 -22.73 2.32 20.90
CA GLY A 40 -23.99 2.60 21.58
C GLY A 40 -24.93 3.48 20.79
N GLN A 41 -25.63 2.91 19.82
CA GLN A 41 -27.02 3.28 19.57
C GLN A 41 -27.78 2.15 18.88
N ASP A 42 -28.81 1.67 19.57
CA ASP A 42 -29.80 0.72 19.09
C ASP A 42 -30.35 1.14 17.72
N SER A 43 -29.94 0.46 16.65
CA SER A 43 -30.69 0.46 15.39
C SER A 43 -31.07 -0.97 15.05
N LYS A 44 -32.39 -1.21 15.10
CA LYS A 44 -33.05 -2.47 14.81
C LYS A 44 -32.94 -2.79 13.33
N TYR A 45 -31.97 -3.60 12.93
CA TYR A 45 -32.06 -4.45 11.74
C TYR A 45 -31.33 -5.76 12.03
N THR A 46 -32.09 -6.73 12.52
CA THR A 46 -31.66 -8.13 12.67
C THR A 46 -31.78 -8.81 11.33
N ASP A 47 -30.65 -9.18 10.73
CA ASP A 47 -30.58 -10.33 9.84
C ASP A 47 -29.57 -11.34 10.39
N TYR A 48 -29.95 -12.60 10.35
CA TYR A 48 -29.47 -13.68 11.20
C TYR A 48 -28.01 -14.07 10.92
N VAL A 49 -27.09 -13.75 11.83
CA VAL A 49 -25.81 -14.46 11.94
C VAL A 49 -25.97 -15.57 12.97
N VAL A 50 -26.03 -16.82 12.48
CA VAL A 50 -25.98 -18.01 13.33
C VAL A 50 -24.55 -18.12 13.89
N ASN A 51 -24.37 -17.73 15.15
CA ASN A 51 -23.12 -17.96 15.88
C ASN A 51 -22.99 -19.46 16.20
N HIS A 52 -22.13 -20.16 15.46
CA HIS A 52 -21.59 -21.43 15.93
C HIS A 52 -20.57 -21.16 17.04
N ASN A 53 -21.04 -21.22 18.29
CA ASN A 53 -20.16 -21.23 19.46
C ASN A 53 -19.35 -22.53 19.49
N VAL A 54 -18.12 -22.49 18.97
CA VAL A 54 -17.13 -23.53 19.23
C VAL A 54 -16.58 -23.28 20.63
N LYS A 55 -16.92 -24.16 21.58
CA LYS A 55 -16.31 -24.16 22.93
C LYS A 55 -14.88 -24.68 22.82
N PHE A 56 -13.91 -23.84 23.16
CA PHE A 56 -12.54 -24.26 23.38
C PHE A 56 -12.37 -24.77 24.83
N PRO A 57 -11.50 -25.78 25.06
CA PRO A 57 -11.28 -26.31 26.41
C PRO A 57 -10.55 -25.29 27.30
N ASP A 58 -11.01 -25.13 28.53
CA ASP A 58 -10.60 -24.11 29.50
C ASP A 58 -9.14 -24.21 30.00
N ASN A 59 -8.32 -25.14 29.52
CA ASN A 59 -6.95 -25.30 29.98
C ASN A 59 -6.02 -25.82 28.88
N VAL A 60 -5.28 -24.90 28.25
CA VAL A 60 -4.08 -25.23 27.47
C VAL A 60 -2.87 -24.72 28.26
N PRO A 61 -1.92 -25.59 28.67
CA PRO A 61 -0.72 -25.12 29.35
C PRO A 61 0.15 -24.32 28.37
N VAL A 62 0.33 -23.04 28.66
CA VAL A 62 1.26 -22.15 27.96
C VAL A 62 2.66 -22.39 28.51
N PRO A 63 3.70 -22.61 27.68
CA PRO A 63 5.07 -22.60 28.17
C PRO A 63 5.43 -21.15 28.54
N PHE A 64 5.57 -20.90 29.84
CA PHE A 64 6.16 -19.65 30.31
C PHE A 64 7.64 -19.64 29.90
N LEU A 65 8.07 -18.58 29.22
CA LEU A 65 9.48 -18.27 29.06
C LEU A 65 10.03 -17.91 30.44
N ASP A 66 10.64 -18.89 31.12
CA ASP A 66 11.46 -18.63 32.29
C ASP A 66 12.60 -17.66 31.92
N LYS A 67 12.93 -16.78 32.88
CA LYS A 67 14.00 -15.78 32.80
C LYS A 67 15.24 -16.34 32.11
N LEU A 68 15.58 -15.80 30.95
CA LEU A 68 16.87 -16.03 30.31
C LEU A 68 17.97 -15.51 31.23
N GLU A 69 18.86 -16.42 31.64
CA GLU A 69 20.09 -16.10 32.36
C GLU A 69 21.01 -15.22 31.50
N SER A 70 21.68 -14.27 32.16
CA SER A 70 22.66 -13.39 31.54
C SER A 70 23.86 -14.20 31.03
N MET A 71 24.00 -14.34 29.71
CA MET A 71 25.16 -15.00 29.08
C MET A 71 26.37 -14.05 28.97
N PRO A 72 27.61 -14.59 29.07
CA PRO A 72 28.81 -13.83 29.38
C PRO A 72 29.40 -13.08 28.17
N SER A 73 30.05 -11.96 28.48
CA SER A 73 30.88 -11.15 27.58
C SER A 73 31.90 -12.03 26.86
N LEU A 74 31.78 -12.12 25.54
CA LEU A 74 32.79 -12.72 24.67
C LEU A 74 33.76 -11.65 24.21
N SER A 75 34.98 -11.78 24.71
CA SER A 75 36.16 -11.02 24.34
C SER A 75 36.53 -11.19 22.87
N ASN A 76 37.02 -10.10 22.30
CA ASN A 76 37.70 -10.00 21.02
C ASN A 76 38.82 -11.04 20.89
N ASP A 77 38.84 -11.75 19.76
CA ASP A 77 40.10 -12.11 19.11
C ASP A 77 39.97 -12.00 17.60
N SER A 78 41.05 -11.46 17.02
CA SER A 78 41.22 -11.10 15.62
C SER A 78 41.31 -12.33 14.72
N ILE A 79 41.04 -12.20 13.41
CA ILE A 79 41.87 -12.68 12.28
C ILE A 79 41.22 -12.32 10.92
N SER A 80 42.08 -11.81 10.02
CA SER A 80 42.04 -11.79 8.54
C SER A 80 40.99 -11.01 7.76
N SER A 81 41.40 -9.79 7.45
CA SER A 81 41.39 -9.11 6.14
C SER A 81 40.90 -9.92 4.92
N SER A 82 39.78 -9.47 4.35
CA SER A 82 39.46 -9.58 2.92
C SER A 82 39.04 -8.19 2.43
N PRO A 83 39.27 -7.87 1.15
CA PRO A 83 39.46 -6.50 0.71
C PRO A 83 38.19 -5.68 0.84
N SER A 84 38.36 -4.55 1.53
CA SER A 84 37.49 -3.39 1.55
C SER A 84 36.97 -3.09 0.14
N THR A 85 35.69 -3.38 -0.09
CA THR A 85 34.92 -2.66 -1.10
C THR A 85 34.71 -1.29 -0.49
N ALA A 86 35.48 -0.32 -0.99
CA ALA A 86 35.31 1.08 -0.67
C ALA A 86 33.81 1.46 -0.77
N PRO A 87 33.32 2.39 0.06
CA PRO A 87 31.98 2.93 -0.16
C PRO A 87 31.98 3.49 -1.58
N THR A 88 31.16 2.91 -2.45
CA THR A 88 30.83 3.51 -3.73
C THR A 88 30.27 4.88 -3.37
N THR A 89 31.06 5.92 -3.61
CA THR A 89 30.59 7.31 -3.60
C THR A 89 29.26 7.30 -4.37
N PRO A 90 28.13 7.71 -3.78
CA PRO A 90 26.87 7.72 -4.50
C PRO A 90 27.10 8.56 -5.76
N GLU A 91 27.01 7.90 -6.92
CA GLU A 91 27.06 8.56 -8.21
C GLU A 91 26.04 9.71 -8.14
N PRO A 92 26.39 10.94 -8.57
CA PRO A 92 25.47 12.06 -8.45
C PRO A 92 24.17 11.68 -9.16
N GLU A 93 23.11 11.49 -8.37
CA GLU A 93 21.82 11.10 -8.89
C GLU A 93 21.39 12.18 -9.89
N LEU A 94 21.26 11.79 -11.16
CA LEU A 94 20.84 12.70 -12.22
C LEU A 94 19.52 13.38 -11.82
N PRO A 95 19.21 14.60 -12.26
CA PRO A 95 17.88 15.17 -12.03
C PRO A 95 16.77 14.30 -12.64
N ILE A 96 15.58 14.26 -12.03
CA ILE A 96 14.39 13.63 -12.62
C ILE A 96 13.95 14.49 -13.81
N GLU A 97 13.82 13.85 -14.97
CA GLU A 97 13.46 14.55 -16.21
C GLU A 97 11.97 14.91 -16.29
N TRP A 98 11.16 14.32 -15.40
CA TRP A 98 9.70 14.44 -15.33
C TRP A 98 9.06 14.13 -16.68
N THR A 99 9.39 12.96 -17.20
CA THR A 99 8.76 12.35 -18.37
C THR A 99 7.35 11.83 -18.04
N ASP A 100 6.64 11.31 -19.04
CA ASP A 100 5.36 10.62 -18.81
C ASP A 100 5.56 9.39 -17.90
N ASP A 101 6.68 8.68 -18.08
CA ASP A 101 7.02 7.49 -17.29
C ASP A 101 7.32 7.83 -15.84
N ASP A 102 8.00 8.96 -15.57
CA ASP A 102 8.25 9.42 -14.20
C ASP A 102 6.94 9.75 -13.47
N LEU A 103 6.00 10.42 -14.15
CA LEU A 103 4.70 10.74 -13.56
C LEU A 103 3.85 9.48 -13.36
N ASN A 104 3.87 8.54 -14.30
CA ASN A 104 3.19 7.25 -14.13
C ASN A 104 3.80 6.43 -12.99
N ARG A 105 5.13 6.44 -12.85
CA ARG A 105 5.83 5.80 -11.73
C ARG A 105 5.44 6.43 -10.40
N LEU A 106 5.35 7.77 -10.34
CA LEU A 106 4.88 8.45 -9.14
C LEU A 106 3.46 8.00 -8.77
N LEU A 107 2.56 7.98 -9.75
CA LEU A 107 1.19 7.53 -9.52
C LEU A 107 1.13 6.05 -9.11
N SER A 108 2.01 5.19 -9.64
CA SER A 108 2.02 3.77 -9.29
C SER A 108 2.54 3.53 -7.88
N ILE A 109 3.35 4.45 -7.36
CA ILE A 109 3.86 4.42 -5.98
C ILE A 109 2.81 4.96 -5.01
N LEU A 110 2.17 6.09 -5.34
CA LEU A 110 1.23 6.77 -4.46
C LEU A 110 -0.18 6.17 -4.46
N TYR A 111 -0.63 5.66 -5.61
CA TYR A 111 -2.03 5.28 -5.89
C TYR A 111 -2.07 4.01 -6.74
N SER A 112 -1.32 2.99 -6.29
CA SER A 112 -1.15 1.71 -7.01
C SER A 112 -2.49 1.03 -7.33
N SER A 113 -3.41 1.05 -6.38
CA SER A 113 -4.76 0.47 -6.52
C SER A 113 -5.59 1.24 -7.55
N GLU A 114 -5.69 2.56 -7.44
CA GLU A 114 -6.47 3.38 -8.37
C GLU A 114 -5.90 3.32 -9.79
N MET A 115 -4.58 3.14 -9.93
CA MET A 115 -3.95 2.84 -11.20
C MET A 115 -4.34 1.46 -11.75
N LEU A 116 -4.33 0.42 -10.90
CA LEU A 116 -4.68 -0.95 -11.30
C LEU A 116 -6.13 -1.04 -11.78
N HIS A 117 -7.05 -0.33 -11.13
CA HIS A 117 -8.46 -0.25 -11.52
C HIS A 117 -8.73 0.69 -12.71
N GLY A 118 -7.75 1.49 -13.11
CA GLY A 118 -7.91 2.48 -14.17
C GLY A 118 -8.85 3.63 -13.78
N ASP A 119 -8.89 3.98 -12.50
CA ASP A 119 -9.74 5.04 -11.96
C ASP A 119 -9.08 6.43 -12.07
N LEU A 120 -7.77 6.50 -12.28
CA LEU A 120 -7.07 7.76 -12.49
C LEU A 120 -7.11 8.21 -13.95
N THR A 121 -7.44 9.48 -14.17
CA THR A 121 -7.46 10.09 -15.51
C THR A 121 -6.82 11.47 -15.50
N ILE A 122 -5.80 11.67 -16.33
CA ILE A 122 -5.15 12.98 -16.52
C ILE A 122 -5.77 13.71 -17.71
N SER A 123 -6.06 14.99 -17.54
CA SER A 123 -6.62 15.87 -18.58
C SER A 123 -5.80 17.16 -18.73
N PRO A 124 -5.38 17.52 -19.96
CA PRO A 124 -5.40 16.67 -21.15
C PRO A 124 -4.51 15.42 -20.99
N PRO A 125 -4.74 14.34 -21.77
CA PRO A 125 -3.93 13.13 -21.69
C PRO A 125 -2.44 13.43 -21.95
N LEU A 126 -1.55 12.77 -21.21
CA LEU A 126 -0.10 12.99 -21.31
C LEU A 126 0.43 12.79 -22.73
N THR A 127 -0.08 11.79 -23.44
CA THR A 127 0.26 11.49 -24.84
C THR A 127 -0.11 12.59 -25.84
N THR A 128 -0.98 13.51 -25.45
CA THR A 128 -1.40 14.66 -26.28
C THR A 128 -0.59 15.92 -25.99
N LEU A 129 0.28 15.90 -24.98
CA LEU A 129 1.16 17.01 -24.70
C LEU A 129 2.19 17.16 -25.82
N PRO A 130 2.39 18.38 -26.34
CA PRO A 130 3.44 18.60 -27.33
C PRO A 130 4.82 18.38 -26.69
N THR A 131 5.78 17.99 -27.52
CA THR A 131 7.19 17.87 -27.10
C THR A 131 7.90 19.22 -27.05
N THR A 132 7.28 20.28 -27.55
CA THR A 132 7.81 21.65 -27.59
C THR A 132 6.99 22.61 -26.74
N PRO A 133 7.59 23.70 -26.24
CA PRO A 133 6.88 24.70 -25.46
C PRO A 133 5.67 25.29 -26.20
N LEU A 134 4.55 25.39 -25.48
CA LEU A 134 3.29 25.88 -26.00
C LEU A 134 3.26 27.41 -26.12
N ASN A 135 2.48 27.92 -27.08
CA ASN A 135 2.21 29.35 -27.19
C ASN A 135 1.34 29.87 -26.03
N THR A 136 0.42 29.03 -25.56
CA THR A 136 -0.54 29.31 -24.47
C THR A 136 -0.26 28.41 -23.27
N PRO A 137 -0.34 28.93 -22.02
CA PRO A 137 -0.17 28.09 -20.85
C PRO A 137 -1.30 27.06 -20.77
N LEU A 138 -0.92 25.81 -20.53
CA LEU A 138 -1.81 24.68 -20.30
C LEU A 138 -1.82 24.32 -18.81
N LYS A 139 -2.77 23.50 -18.39
CA LYS A 139 -2.86 22.94 -17.04
C LYS A 139 -3.11 21.44 -17.14
N LEU A 140 -2.50 20.65 -16.26
CA LEU A 140 -2.80 19.23 -16.09
C LEU A 140 -3.69 19.04 -14.87
N ASP A 141 -4.83 18.39 -15.05
CA ASP A 141 -5.74 18.00 -13.99
C ASP A 141 -5.78 16.48 -13.88
N LEU A 142 -5.52 15.96 -12.69
CA LEU A 142 -5.72 14.55 -12.35
C LEU A 142 -7.11 14.39 -11.74
N TYR A 143 -7.88 13.46 -12.29
CA TYR A 143 -9.20 13.10 -11.82
C TYR A 143 -9.21 11.68 -11.27
N LEU A 144 -9.93 11.46 -10.18
CA LEU A 144 -10.32 10.15 -9.70
C LEU A 144 -11.73 9.83 -10.19
N ARG A 145 -11.91 8.70 -10.85
CA ARG A 145 -13.20 8.21 -11.32
C ARG A 145 -13.99 7.69 -10.13
N ILE A 146 -15.27 8.07 -10.08
CA ILE A 146 -16.22 7.49 -9.13
C ILE A 146 -17.09 6.50 -9.89
N PRO A 147 -17.33 5.29 -9.36
CA PRO A 147 -18.34 4.40 -9.90
C PRO A 147 -19.67 5.14 -10.05
N ALA A 148 -20.18 5.18 -11.29
CA ALA A 148 -21.43 5.86 -11.56
C ALA A 148 -22.56 5.11 -10.85
N THR A 149 -23.21 5.75 -9.88
CA THR A 149 -24.48 5.24 -9.37
C THR A 149 -25.51 5.35 -10.49
N PRO A 150 -26.29 4.28 -10.77
CA PRO A 150 -27.29 4.33 -11.83
C PRO A 150 -28.27 5.46 -11.50
N ALA A 151 -28.32 6.46 -12.37
CA ALA A 151 -29.19 7.60 -12.19
C ALA A 151 -30.65 7.12 -12.18
N THR A 152 -31.35 7.38 -11.09
CA THR A 152 -32.78 7.10 -11.00
C THR A 152 -33.54 7.95 -12.02
N GLN A 153 -34.68 7.48 -12.54
CA GLN A 153 -35.51 8.28 -13.45
C GLN A 153 -35.86 9.67 -12.88
N ALA A 154 -35.97 9.78 -11.55
CA ALA A 154 -36.19 11.05 -10.84
C ALA A 154 -35.05 12.06 -11.03
N SER A 155 -33.81 11.59 -11.25
CA SER A 155 -32.64 12.43 -11.53
C SER A 155 -32.66 13.09 -12.92
N TYR A 156 -33.55 12.64 -13.81
CA TYR A 156 -33.77 13.19 -15.15
C TYR A 156 -35.10 13.96 -15.28
N SER A 157 -35.73 14.34 -14.17
CA SER A 157 -37.01 15.07 -14.20
C SER A 157 -36.86 16.41 -14.95
N PRO A 158 -37.76 16.73 -15.90
CA PRO A 158 -37.77 18.02 -16.60
C PRO A 158 -38.07 19.21 -15.67
N ASP A 159 -38.62 18.94 -14.47
CA ASP A 159 -38.95 19.93 -13.46
C ASP A 159 -37.75 20.32 -12.57
N LEU A 160 -36.62 19.61 -12.70
CA LEU A 160 -35.40 19.94 -11.96
C LEU A 160 -34.58 21.00 -12.71
N PRO A 161 -33.99 21.97 -12.00
CA PRO A 161 -33.12 22.96 -12.62
C PRO A 161 -31.98 22.28 -13.38
N ILE A 162 -31.77 22.72 -14.63
CA ILE A 162 -30.74 22.24 -15.55
C ILE A 162 -29.40 22.24 -14.82
N GLY A 163 -28.85 21.04 -14.56
CA GLY A 163 -27.54 20.86 -13.95
C GLY A 163 -27.49 20.13 -12.60
N THR A 164 -28.62 19.78 -11.98
CA THR A 164 -28.63 19.19 -10.63
C THR A 164 -28.72 17.66 -10.55
N GLY A 165 -28.99 16.96 -11.66
CA GLY A 165 -29.29 15.53 -11.65
C GLY A 165 -28.31 14.62 -12.41
N ARG A 166 -27.23 15.16 -12.99
CA ARG A 166 -26.24 14.33 -13.69
C ARG A 166 -25.26 13.76 -12.67
N PRO A 167 -25.05 12.44 -12.61
CA PRO A 167 -24.03 11.85 -11.76
C PRO A 167 -22.66 12.43 -12.11
N ILE A 168 -21.99 13.02 -11.12
CA ILE A 168 -20.58 13.37 -11.24
C ILE A 168 -19.81 12.05 -11.14
N ASN A 169 -19.18 11.64 -12.24
CA ASN A 169 -18.45 10.38 -12.33
C ASN A 169 -16.93 10.56 -12.14
N LYS A 170 -16.48 11.76 -11.79
CA LYS A 170 -15.08 12.06 -11.51
C LYS A 170 -14.91 13.22 -10.53
N ILE A 171 -13.94 13.12 -9.63
CA ILE A 171 -13.52 14.18 -8.71
C ILE A 171 -12.17 14.71 -9.18
N LEU A 172 -11.99 16.04 -9.18
CA LEU A 172 -10.67 16.64 -9.37
C LEU A 172 -9.82 16.31 -8.14
N PHE A 173 -8.76 15.55 -8.35
CA PHE A 173 -7.91 15.01 -7.30
C PHE A 173 -6.67 15.89 -7.06
N ALA A 174 -5.96 16.24 -8.13
CA ALA A 174 -4.81 17.14 -8.09
C ALA A 174 -4.71 17.95 -9.38
N SER A 175 -3.97 19.04 -9.35
CA SER A 175 -3.86 19.93 -10.50
C SER A 175 -2.52 20.66 -10.52
N SER A 176 -1.92 20.76 -11.70
CA SER A 176 -0.68 21.49 -11.92
C SER A 176 -0.90 23.00 -11.88
N LEU A 177 0.18 23.75 -11.69
CA LEU A 177 0.23 25.16 -12.05
C LEU A 177 0.19 25.30 -13.57
N PRO A 178 -0.42 26.38 -14.11
CA PRO A 178 -0.40 26.63 -15.53
C PRO A 178 1.02 26.89 -16.04
N SER A 179 1.43 26.19 -17.11
CA SER A 179 2.75 26.34 -17.71
C SER A 179 2.72 26.11 -19.22
N LYS A 180 3.69 26.70 -19.92
CA LYS A 180 3.91 26.48 -21.35
C LYS A 180 4.86 25.30 -21.61
N ASP A 181 5.62 24.91 -20.61
CA ASP A 181 6.60 23.83 -20.69
C ASP A 181 6.01 22.51 -20.16
N PRO A 182 5.93 21.44 -20.99
CA PRO A 182 5.38 20.15 -20.60
C PRO A 182 6.07 19.51 -19.38
N THR A 183 7.39 19.61 -19.30
CA THR A 183 8.17 19.08 -18.17
C THR A 183 7.79 19.77 -16.87
N THR A 184 7.72 21.11 -16.90
CA THR A 184 7.26 21.92 -15.76
C THR A 184 5.81 21.60 -15.37
N LEU A 185 4.92 21.30 -16.33
CA LEU A 185 3.55 20.88 -16.03
C LEU A 185 3.51 19.57 -15.22
N ARG A 186 4.23 18.54 -15.68
CA ARG A 186 4.28 17.24 -15.01
C ARG A 186 4.90 17.35 -13.63
N ARG A 187 6.03 18.05 -13.52
CA ARG A 187 6.68 18.34 -12.23
C ARG A 187 5.76 19.09 -11.28
N SER A 188 5.01 20.09 -11.78
CA SER A 188 4.09 20.84 -10.94
C SER A 188 2.91 20.01 -10.47
N LEU A 189 2.41 19.08 -11.30
CA LEU A 189 1.40 18.12 -10.86
C LEU A 189 1.98 17.16 -9.81
N ALA A 190 3.19 16.66 -10.01
CA ALA A 190 3.89 15.83 -9.03
C ALA A 190 4.07 16.55 -7.69
N ALA A 191 4.51 17.81 -7.69
CA ALA A 191 4.62 18.62 -6.49
C ALA A 191 3.26 18.80 -5.78
N ALA A 192 2.16 18.91 -6.53
CA ALA A 192 0.82 18.97 -5.94
C ALA A 192 0.42 17.65 -5.26
N LEU A 193 0.83 16.50 -5.82
CA LEU A 193 0.60 15.17 -5.24
C LEU A 193 1.46 14.90 -4.00
N LEU A 194 2.70 15.42 -4.01
CA LEU A 194 3.69 15.23 -2.94
C LEU A 194 3.59 16.28 -1.81
N ARG A 195 2.56 17.14 -1.82
CA ARG A 195 2.43 18.25 -0.87
C ARG A 195 2.26 17.81 0.58
N SER A 196 1.73 16.61 0.81
CA SER A 196 1.50 16.07 2.16
C SER A 196 2.73 15.30 2.63
N SER A 197 3.57 15.95 3.46
CA SER A 197 4.78 15.33 4.01
C SER A 197 4.47 14.08 4.83
N GLU A 198 3.39 14.10 5.61
CA GLU A 198 2.91 12.96 6.42
C GLU A 198 2.56 11.77 5.52
N THR A 199 1.83 12.01 4.42
CA THR A 199 1.49 10.95 3.47
C THR A 199 2.73 10.38 2.80
N VAL A 200 3.68 11.23 2.41
CA VAL A 200 4.95 10.80 1.81
C VAL A 200 5.74 9.94 2.79
N GLU A 201 5.91 10.40 4.04
CA GLU A 201 6.64 9.68 5.08
C GLU A 201 6.01 8.31 5.37
N TRP A 202 4.68 8.25 5.46
CA TRP A 202 3.95 7.01 5.63
C TRP A 202 4.18 6.04 4.46
N ILE A 203 4.15 6.52 3.21
CA ILE A 203 4.38 5.68 2.02
C ILE A 203 5.84 5.19 1.96
N VAL A 204 6.81 6.06 2.24
CA VAL A 204 8.23 5.69 2.30
C VAL A 204 8.45 4.62 3.37
N THR A 205 7.83 4.77 4.54
CA THR A 205 7.87 3.78 5.62
C THR A 205 7.26 2.47 5.17
N HIS A 206 6.09 2.50 4.53
CA HIS A 206 5.42 1.33 3.97
C HIS A 206 6.33 0.55 3.00
N TYR A 207 6.96 1.23 2.04
CA TYR A 207 7.88 0.60 1.08
C TYR A 207 9.16 0.06 1.74
N SER A 208 9.67 0.74 2.77
CA SER A 208 10.83 0.28 3.53
C SER A 208 10.52 -0.99 4.33
N LEU A 209 9.32 -1.06 4.92
CA LEU A 209 8.83 -2.25 5.61
C LEU A 209 8.60 -3.40 4.63
N LEU A 210 8.00 -3.14 3.46
CA LEU A 210 7.84 -4.15 2.41
C LEU A 210 9.19 -4.69 1.92
N SER A 211 10.16 -3.81 1.66
CA SER A 211 11.50 -4.22 1.26
C SER A 211 12.10 -5.17 2.31
N THR A 212 12.11 -4.76 3.58
CA THR A 212 12.66 -5.56 4.67
C THR A 212 11.89 -6.88 4.83
N LEU A 213 10.55 -6.85 4.82
CA LEU A 213 9.71 -8.04 4.93
C LEU A 213 10.08 -9.10 3.88
N PHE A 214 10.28 -8.69 2.63
CA PHE A 214 10.60 -9.61 1.55
C PHE A 214 12.02 -10.18 1.66
N THR A 215 12.94 -9.58 2.42
CA THR A 215 14.25 -10.18 2.70
C THR A 215 14.23 -11.29 3.76
N LEU A 216 13.13 -11.41 4.52
CA LEU A 216 13.05 -12.35 5.65
C LEU A 216 13.00 -13.82 5.19
N SER A 217 13.48 -14.70 6.07
CA SER A 217 13.33 -16.14 5.90
C SER A 217 11.86 -16.57 6.06
N VAL A 218 11.49 -17.73 5.49
CA VAL A 218 10.12 -18.27 5.58
C VAL A 218 9.69 -18.48 7.04
N SER A 219 10.61 -18.89 7.93
CA SER A 219 10.32 -19.04 9.36
C SER A 219 10.06 -17.70 10.05
N GLN A 220 10.81 -16.65 9.68
CA GLN A 220 10.55 -15.30 10.19
C GLN A 220 9.21 -14.77 9.68
N LEU A 221 8.91 -14.93 8.38
CA LEU A 221 7.61 -14.56 7.80
C LEU A 221 6.44 -15.26 8.50
N ALA A 222 6.58 -16.55 8.82
CA ALA A 222 5.55 -17.28 9.58
C ALA A 222 5.37 -16.70 11.00
N GLY A 223 6.45 -16.30 11.66
CA GLY A 223 6.41 -15.60 12.94
C GLY A 223 5.71 -14.24 12.85
N ILE A 224 6.03 -13.44 11.82
CA ILE A 224 5.38 -12.16 11.54
C ILE A 224 3.87 -12.37 11.32
N LYS A 225 3.49 -13.33 10.47
CA LYS A 225 2.08 -13.66 10.21
C LYS A 225 1.34 -13.98 11.51
N GLN A 226 1.92 -14.84 12.34
CA GLN A 226 1.33 -15.19 13.64
C GLN A 226 1.20 -13.95 14.55
N GLY A 227 2.16 -13.03 14.51
CA GLY A 227 2.11 -11.75 15.21
C GLY A 227 0.90 -10.90 14.77
N ILE A 228 0.76 -10.67 13.47
CA ILE A 228 -0.36 -9.89 12.89
C ILE A 228 -1.71 -10.55 13.23
N GLU A 229 -1.82 -11.87 13.08
CA GLU A 229 -3.03 -12.62 13.45
C GLU A 229 -3.31 -12.54 14.97
N GLY A 230 -2.26 -12.49 15.79
CA GLY A 230 -2.37 -12.25 17.23
C GLY A 230 -2.95 -10.87 17.53
N MET A 231 -2.45 -9.83 16.85
CA MET A 231 -2.94 -8.46 16.99
C MET A 231 -4.43 -8.35 16.68
N SER A 232 -4.94 -9.10 15.69
CA SER A 232 -6.37 -9.12 15.32
C SER A 232 -7.32 -9.52 16.47
N ARG A 233 -6.81 -10.12 17.54
CA ARG A 233 -7.57 -10.65 18.69
C ARG A 233 -7.47 -9.77 19.94
N VAL A 234 -6.62 -8.76 19.91
CA VAL A 234 -6.39 -7.84 21.00
C VAL A 234 -7.61 -6.92 21.17
N CYS A 235 -7.88 -6.42 22.37
CA CYS A 235 -8.96 -5.46 22.59
C CYS A 235 -8.50 -4.01 22.32
N ASP A 236 -9.44 -3.12 21.99
CA ASP A 236 -9.15 -1.70 21.69
C ASP A 236 -8.30 -1.01 22.78
N ARG A 237 -8.53 -1.37 24.05
CA ARG A 237 -7.73 -0.84 25.18
C ARG A 237 -6.27 -1.28 25.10
N GLU A 238 -6.02 -2.57 24.90
CA GLU A 238 -4.65 -3.10 24.83
C GLU A 238 -3.95 -2.62 23.56
N TRP A 239 -4.68 -2.46 22.45
CA TRP A 239 -4.16 -1.82 21.23
C TRP A 239 -3.62 -0.41 21.51
N ALA A 240 -4.43 0.43 22.16
CA ALA A 240 -4.04 1.80 22.51
C ALA A 240 -2.87 1.83 23.52
N GLU A 241 -2.88 0.95 24.52
CA GLU A 241 -1.79 0.83 25.49
C GLU A 241 -0.47 0.43 24.84
N ARG A 242 -0.47 -0.54 23.92
CA ARG A 242 0.72 -0.96 23.16
C ARG A 242 1.24 0.15 22.25
N LEU A 243 0.35 0.83 21.53
CA LEU A 243 0.72 1.94 20.65
C LEU A 243 1.42 3.05 21.45
N GLU A 244 0.86 3.42 22.60
CA GLU A 244 1.45 4.42 23.49
C GLU A 244 2.81 3.98 24.04
N GLN A 245 2.96 2.71 24.42
CA GLN A 245 4.25 2.18 24.89
C GLN A 245 5.33 2.26 23.80
N LEU A 246 4.99 1.85 22.56
CA LEU A 246 5.94 1.87 21.45
C LEU A 246 6.33 3.29 21.04
N ARG A 247 5.38 4.23 21.02
CA ARG A 247 5.66 5.65 20.74
C ARG A 247 6.62 6.26 21.76
N ARG A 248 6.41 5.99 23.05
CA ARG A 248 7.33 6.47 24.10
C ARG A 248 8.74 5.93 23.95
N CYS A 249 8.89 4.65 23.58
CA CYS A 249 10.20 4.08 23.33
C CYS A 249 10.93 4.79 22.16
N ASP A 250 10.21 5.13 21.09
CA ASP A 250 10.76 5.83 19.94
C ASP A 250 11.15 7.28 20.28
N ASP A 251 10.28 8.00 21.01
CA ASP A 251 10.50 9.39 21.44
C ASP A 251 11.69 9.55 22.42
N GLU A 252 11.94 8.56 23.27
CA GLU A 252 13.04 8.56 24.24
C GLU A 252 14.42 8.30 23.59
N GLY A 253 14.49 8.26 22.26
CA GLY A 253 15.72 7.99 21.51
C GLY A 253 16.13 6.52 21.56
N GLY A 254 15.28 5.66 22.12
CA GLY A 254 15.37 4.21 21.99
C GLY A 254 14.92 3.84 20.59
N ARG A 255 15.80 4.03 19.60
CA ARG A 255 15.50 3.64 18.22
C ARG A 255 14.91 2.25 18.22
N VAL A 256 13.80 2.10 17.51
CA VAL A 256 13.20 0.81 17.26
C VAL A 256 14.11 0.03 16.29
N GLU A 257 15.21 -0.51 16.81
CA GLU A 257 16.24 -1.18 16.00
C GLU A 257 15.77 -2.53 15.44
N ARG A 258 14.70 -3.09 16.01
CA ARG A 258 14.13 -4.36 15.57
C ARG A 258 12.99 -4.11 14.60
N PHE A 259 13.10 -4.71 13.42
CA PHE A 259 12.07 -4.69 12.38
C PHE A 259 10.69 -5.03 12.94
N GLU A 260 10.57 -6.07 13.76
CA GLU A 260 9.30 -6.54 14.29
C GLU A 260 8.58 -5.49 15.13
N VAL A 261 9.33 -4.70 15.90
CA VAL A 261 8.78 -3.66 16.77
C VAL A 261 8.35 -2.44 15.93
N GLY A 262 9.14 -2.09 14.91
CA GLY A 262 8.79 -0.99 14.00
C GLY A 262 7.59 -1.34 13.13
N PHE A 263 7.51 -2.61 12.72
CA PHE A 263 6.38 -3.16 12.00
C PHE A 263 5.11 -3.21 12.87
N GLU A 264 5.22 -3.62 14.14
CA GLU A 264 4.09 -3.56 15.08
C GLU A 264 3.61 -2.12 15.30
N LEU A 265 4.52 -1.17 15.53
CA LEU A 265 4.18 0.26 15.67
C LEU A 265 3.44 0.77 14.44
N TYR A 266 3.96 0.48 13.25
CA TYR A 266 3.33 0.89 11.98
C TYR A 266 1.92 0.33 11.83
N LEU A 267 1.70 -0.97 12.12
CA LEU A 267 0.38 -1.59 12.04
C LEU A 267 -0.59 -1.04 13.08
N LEU A 268 -0.11 -0.77 14.30
CA LEU A 268 -0.92 -0.18 15.36
C LEU A 268 -1.38 1.24 15.01
N ASP A 269 -0.49 2.01 14.39
CA ASP A 269 -0.76 3.38 13.96
C ASP A 269 -1.72 3.44 12.75
N ALA A 270 -1.52 2.55 11.77
CA ALA A 270 -2.36 2.48 10.58
C ALA A 270 -3.77 1.92 10.86
N GLY A 271 -3.91 1.11 11.92
CA GLY A 271 -5.19 0.65 12.44
C GLY A 271 -5.64 -0.72 11.93
N TRP A 272 -6.80 -1.17 12.44
CA TRP A 272 -7.30 -2.53 12.23
C TRP A 272 -7.53 -2.93 10.77
N CYS A 273 -7.90 -1.98 9.92
CA CYS A 273 -8.19 -2.26 8.50
C CYS A 273 -6.96 -2.74 7.73
N GLU A 274 -5.76 -2.35 8.18
CA GLU A 274 -4.50 -2.71 7.51
C GLU A 274 -4.02 -4.12 7.84
N LEU A 275 -4.48 -4.74 8.93
CA LEU A 275 -4.01 -6.07 9.33
C LEU A 275 -4.28 -7.14 8.24
N GLY A 276 -5.46 -7.13 7.63
CA GLY A 276 -5.84 -8.07 6.58
C GLY A 276 -4.93 -8.01 5.34
N PRO A 277 -4.75 -6.82 4.72
CA PRO A 277 -3.78 -6.57 3.66
C PRO A 277 -2.38 -7.10 3.98
N TRP A 278 -1.88 -6.82 5.19
CA TRP A 278 -0.54 -7.25 5.58
C TRP A 278 -0.44 -8.77 5.77
N VAL A 279 -1.46 -9.44 6.31
CA VAL A 279 -1.51 -10.91 6.34
C VAL A 279 -1.42 -11.48 4.91
N ASN A 280 -2.19 -10.93 3.98
CA ASN A 280 -2.18 -11.37 2.58
C ASN A 280 -0.81 -11.12 1.91
N CYS A 281 -0.18 -9.98 2.23
CA CYS A 281 1.16 -9.64 1.75
C CYS A 281 2.22 -10.64 2.25
N VAL A 282 2.21 -10.97 3.54
CA VAL A 282 3.11 -11.97 4.13
C VAL A 282 2.87 -13.35 3.51
N ASP A 283 1.60 -13.73 3.31
CA ASP A 283 1.25 -14.98 2.63
C ASP A 283 1.74 -15.04 1.18
N ALA A 284 1.72 -13.90 0.46
CA ALA A 284 2.28 -13.81 -0.87
C ALA A 284 3.82 -13.98 -0.82
N ALA A 285 4.51 -13.30 0.08
CA ALA A 285 5.96 -13.41 0.24
C ALA A 285 6.41 -14.85 0.59
N MET A 286 5.64 -15.55 1.43
CA MET A 286 5.93 -16.94 1.79
C MET A 286 5.79 -17.93 0.62
N LYS A 287 4.98 -17.62 -0.40
CA LYS A 287 4.79 -18.45 -1.59
C LYS A 287 5.88 -18.26 -2.65
N LEU A 288 6.65 -17.18 -2.54
CA LEU A 288 7.77 -16.90 -3.43
C LEU A 288 9.02 -17.64 -2.98
N ASP A 289 9.87 -18.01 -3.94
CA ASP A 289 11.23 -18.45 -3.64
C ASP A 289 12.11 -17.27 -3.19
N ALA A 290 13.32 -17.59 -2.72
CA ALA A 290 14.22 -16.58 -2.16
C ALA A 290 14.69 -15.56 -3.20
N GLU A 291 14.88 -15.95 -4.46
CA GLU A 291 15.37 -15.06 -5.51
C GLU A 291 14.27 -14.07 -5.92
N ALA A 292 13.06 -14.57 -6.16
CA ALA A 292 11.90 -13.74 -6.46
C ALA A 292 11.62 -12.76 -5.32
N ARG A 293 11.70 -13.22 -4.06
CA ARG A 293 11.53 -12.34 -2.89
C ARG A 293 12.54 -11.19 -2.88
N LEU A 294 13.81 -11.46 -3.15
CA LEU A 294 14.84 -10.42 -3.18
C LEU A 294 14.58 -9.39 -4.30
N GLN A 295 14.16 -9.84 -5.48
CA GLN A 295 13.79 -8.91 -6.58
C GLN A 295 12.63 -7.97 -6.18
N TRP A 296 11.64 -8.49 -5.46
CA TRP A 296 10.56 -7.66 -4.90
C TRP A 296 11.08 -6.70 -3.82
N ALA A 297 11.97 -7.17 -2.93
CA ALA A 297 12.58 -6.33 -1.91
C ALA A 297 13.34 -5.13 -2.52
N GLU A 298 14.14 -5.38 -3.55
CA GLU A 298 14.87 -4.35 -4.31
C GLU A 298 13.91 -3.39 -5.03
N SER A 299 12.80 -3.90 -5.58
CA SER A 299 11.79 -3.08 -6.25
C SER A 299 11.09 -2.13 -5.27
N TYR A 300 10.76 -2.62 -4.06
CA TYR A 300 10.15 -1.80 -3.02
C TYR A 300 11.13 -0.77 -2.44
N GLU A 301 12.38 -1.16 -2.21
CA GLU A 301 13.44 -0.22 -1.80
C GLU A 301 13.63 0.88 -2.85
N GLY A 302 13.76 0.48 -4.12
CA GLY A 302 13.90 1.40 -5.24
C GLY A 302 12.69 2.33 -5.42
N ALA A 303 11.49 1.90 -5.05
CA ALA A 303 10.30 2.76 -5.04
C ALA A 303 10.39 3.82 -3.92
N GLY A 304 10.72 3.41 -2.69
CA GLY A 304 10.87 4.32 -1.55
C GLY A 304 11.98 5.36 -1.75
N VAL A 305 13.16 4.92 -2.20
CA VAL A 305 14.30 5.80 -2.51
C VAL A 305 13.96 6.80 -3.59
N TRP A 306 13.33 6.33 -4.68
CA TRP A 306 12.93 7.22 -5.77
C TRP A 306 11.87 8.24 -5.34
N LEU A 307 10.93 7.85 -4.48
CA LEU A 307 9.92 8.76 -3.94
C LEU A 307 10.56 9.87 -3.09
N LEU A 308 11.50 9.54 -2.21
CA LEU A 308 12.25 10.54 -1.44
C LEU A 308 13.01 11.52 -2.34
N ARG A 309 13.65 11.01 -3.39
CA ARG A 309 14.31 11.86 -4.39
C ARG A 309 13.32 12.79 -5.09
N ALA A 310 12.15 12.29 -5.47
CA ALA A 310 11.10 13.09 -6.11
C ALA A 310 10.63 14.24 -5.22
N VAL A 311 10.47 13.99 -3.91
CA VAL A 311 10.11 15.01 -2.91
C VAL A 311 11.19 16.09 -2.82
N ASN A 312 12.45 15.69 -2.60
CA ASN A 312 13.58 16.60 -2.52
C ASN A 312 13.70 17.49 -3.77
N GLU A 313 13.49 16.90 -4.95
CA GLU A 313 13.54 17.67 -6.19
C GLU A 313 12.36 18.66 -6.31
N CYS A 314 11.16 18.26 -5.92
CA CYS A 314 9.99 19.15 -5.92
C CYS A 314 10.12 20.31 -4.92
N GLU A 315 10.82 20.12 -3.79
CA GLU A 315 11.02 21.14 -2.74
C GLU A 315 12.21 22.09 -3.00
N ALA A 316 13.23 21.65 -3.75
CA ALA A 316 14.47 22.40 -3.93
C ALA A 316 14.37 23.70 -4.79
N ARG A 317 13.16 24.20 -5.10
CA ARG A 317 12.92 25.40 -5.93
C ARG A 317 11.65 26.16 -5.54
#